data_AF-A0A9D5MC82-F1
#
_entry.id   AF-A0A9D5MC82-F1
#
_cell.length_a   1.000
_cell.length_b   1.000
_cell.length_c   1.000
_cell.angle_alpha   90.00
_cell.angle_beta   90.00
_cell.angle_gamma   90.00
#
_symmetry.space_group_name_H-M   'P 1'
#
loop_
_entity.id
_entity.type
_entity.pdbx_description
1 polymer ?
#
loop_
_entity_poly.entity_id
_entity_poly.type
_entity_poly.pdbx_seq_one_letter_code
_entity_poly.pdbx_strand_id
1 'polypeptide(L)'
;MRDNVLGFPDATLGGRIRALRVMRGMNQPQLAEKLGVTKNAVTNWESGHSNPSIDNIARLCEALDVSADALFALPPREGRLTDAEWEHLRAYRGLTEYQRASVDDLMDSIMRNERRAFEDHLRRDFVRIVSIDLPASAGTGNPLEERYEGETVYVRDCPEARRADVIMTVSGDSMLPTFRDGDQIFVERTKQLQPGEIGVFSVAGEAFVKEYRPDGLHSHNPHYGVIVPGPDDQVYVFGRVLGAVTDDRRADAREARALAAMDARRGKRR
;
A
#
# COMPACT_ATOMS: atom_id res chain seq x y z
N MET A 1 12.65 11.40 -13.19
CA MET A 1 14.04 11.75 -12.87
C MET A 1 14.30 11.25 -11.47
N ARG A 2 15.23 10.31 -11.28
CA ARG A 2 15.49 9.69 -9.98
C ARG A 2 16.37 10.63 -9.17
N ASP A 3 15.89 11.01 -7.99
CA ASP A 3 16.59 11.90 -7.08
C ASP A 3 17.95 11.34 -6.68
N ASN A 4 18.93 12.23 -6.68
CA ASN A 4 20.32 11.95 -6.43
C ASN A 4 20.57 11.75 -4.94
N VAL A 5 20.47 10.50 -4.48
CA VAL A 5 20.56 10.08 -3.07
C VAL A 5 21.88 10.49 -2.39
N LEU A 6 22.90 10.90 -3.13
CA LEU A 6 24.22 11.30 -2.61
C LEU A 6 24.52 12.80 -2.74
N GLY A 7 23.54 13.63 -3.14
CA GLY A 7 23.72 15.09 -3.20
C GLY A 7 24.79 15.59 -4.19
N PHE A 8 25.18 14.76 -5.17
CA PHE A 8 26.14 15.21 -6.17
C PHE A 8 25.52 16.29 -7.09
N PRO A 9 26.24 17.37 -7.42
CA PRO A 9 25.69 18.44 -8.25
C PRO A 9 25.41 18.02 -9.70
N ASP A 10 25.92 16.86 -10.14
CA ASP A 10 25.78 16.34 -11.49
C ASP A 10 25.59 14.81 -11.45
N ALA A 11 24.58 14.30 -12.18
CA ALA A 11 24.17 12.90 -12.20
C ALA A 11 25.09 12.00 -13.06
N THR A 12 26.08 12.58 -13.75
CA THR A 12 27.01 11.87 -14.61
C THR A 12 28.17 11.24 -13.84
N LEU A 13 28.80 10.21 -14.44
CA LEU A 13 30.03 9.59 -13.88
C LEU A 13 31.15 10.62 -13.70
N GLY A 14 31.32 11.52 -14.67
CA GLY A 14 32.31 12.60 -14.62
C GLY A 14 32.07 13.57 -13.46
N GLY A 15 30.82 13.99 -13.27
CA GLY A 15 30.40 14.80 -12.13
C GLY A 15 30.73 14.16 -10.78
N ARG A 16 30.49 12.85 -10.66
CA ARG A 16 30.81 12.08 -9.45
C ARG A 16 32.32 11.96 -9.19
N ILE A 17 33.10 11.66 -10.23
CA ILE A 17 34.58 11.63 -10.12
C ILE A 17 35.10 12.98 -9.61
N ARG A 18 34.60 14.08 -10.19
CA ARG A 18 34.97 15.44 -9.78
C ARG A 18 34.61 15.71 -8.32
N ALA A 19 33.39 15.37 -7.91
CA ALA A 19 32.91 15.62 -6.55
C ALA A 19 33.74 14.84 -5.52
N LEU A 20 33.95 13.54 -5.75
CA LEU A 20 34.75 12.68 -4.89
C LEU A 20 36.21 13.15 -4.81
N ARG A 21 36.79 13.55 -5.94
CA ARG A 21 38.15 14.11 -5.97
C ARG A 21 38.27 15.34 -5.06
N VAL A 22 37.31 16.27 -5.16
CA VAL A 22 37.28 17.49 -4.33
C VAL A 22 37.05 17.17 -2.85
N MET A 23 36.16 16.23 -2.52
CA MET A 23 35.94 15.77 -1.14
C MET A 23 37.20 15.17 -0.51
N ARG A 24 38.04 14.52 -1.31
CA ARG A 24 39.35 14.00 -0.87
C ARG A 24 40.47 15.04 -0.91
N GLY A 25 40.15 16.32 -1.14
CA GLY A 25 41.12 17.42 -1.15
C GLY A 25 42.11 17.39 -2.31
N MET A 26 41.83 16.65 -3.39
CA MET A 26 42.73 16.49 -4.52
C MET A 26 42.41 17.47 -5.67
N ASN A 27 43.43 17.96 -6.34
CA ASN A 27 43.32 18.62 -7.65
C ASN A 27 43.44 17.58 -8.80
N GLN A 28 43.06 17.96 -10.03
CA GLN A 28 43.09 17.04 -11.19
C GLN A 28 44.47 16.43 -11.46
N PRO A 29 45.59 17.20 -11.42
CA PRO A 29 46.93 16.63 -11.51
C PRO A 29 47.25 15.58 -10.43
N GLN A 30 46.88 15.82 -9.18
CA GLN A 30 47.13 14.89 -8.07
C GLN A 30 46.37 13.57 -8.24
N LEU A 31 45.11 13.63 -8.69
CA LEU A 31 44.36 12.41 -9.00
C LEU A 31 45.01 11.67 -10.19
N ALA A 32 45.44 12.39 -11.22
CA ALA A 32 46.09 11.79 -12.39
C ALA A 32 47.39 11.06 -12.01
N GLU A 33 48.21 11.67 -11.16
CA GLU A 33 49.43 11.07 -10.61
C GLU A 33 49.13 9.79 -9.84
N LYS A 34 48.11 9.82 -8.96
CA LYS A 34 47.69 8.66 -8.15
C LYS A 34 47.16 7.50 -9.01
N LEU A 35 46.57 7.78 -10.17
CA LEU A 35 46.03 6.78 -11.10
C LEU A 35 47.07 6.29 -12.12
N GLY A 36 48.21 6.97 -12.24
CA GLY A 36 49.21 6.73 -13.29
C GLY A 36 48.72 7.11 -14.68
N VAL A 37 47.92 8.17 -14.81
CA VAL A 37 47.35 8.66 -16.08
C VAL A 37 47.66 10.13 -16.32
N THR A 38 47.35 10.64 -17.51
CA THR A 38 47.57 12.05 -17.82
C THR A 38 46.50 12.93 -17.18
N LYS A 39 46.84 14.18 -16.82
CA LYS A 39 45.87 15.19 -16.36
C LYS A 39 44.71 15.35 -17.35
N ASN A 40 44.99 15.28 -18.65
CA ASN A 40 43.97 15.38 -19.70
C ASN A 40 42.97 14.23 -19.63
N ALA A 41 43.39 13.01 -19.29
CA ALA A 41 42.45 11.90 -19.09
C ALA A 41 41.44 12.20 -17.98
N VAL A 42 41.91 12.64 -16.80
CA VAL A 42 41.02 13.03 -15.69
C VAL A 42 40.09 14.18 -16.09
N THR A 43 40.61 15.18 -16.83
CA THR A 43 39.80 16.31 -17.32
C THR A 43 38.70 15.86 -18.27
N ASN A 44 39.01 14.95 -19.20
CA ASN A 44 38.06 14.41 -20.16
C ASN A 44 36.99 13.54 -19.49
N TRP A 45 37.37 12.78 -18.47
CA TRP A 45 36.41 11.99 -17.67
C TRP A 45 35.47 12.89 -16.87
N GLU A 46 36.00 13.89 -16.17
CA GLU A 46 35.19 14.81 -15.34
C GLU A 46 34.23 15.68 -16.16
N SER A 47 34.56 15.95 -17.42
CA SER A 47 33.72 16.72 -18.35
C SER A 47 32.83 15.84 -19.22
N GLY A 48 32.89 14.51 -19.10
CA GLY A 48 32.09 13.57 -19.88
C GLY A 48 32.50 13.40 -21.35
N HIS A 49 33.66 13.94 -21.76
CA HIS A 49 34.17 13.79 -23.13
C HIS A 49 34.68 12.38 -23.43
N SER A 50 35.11 11.64 -22.40
CA SER A 50 35.47 10.23 -22.53
C SER A 50 35.17 9.48 -21.24
N ASN A 51 35.09 8.15 -21.32
CA ASN A 51 34.89 7.29 -20.17
C ASN A 51 36.22 6.64 -19.74
N PRO A 52 36.47 6.45 -18.44
CA PRO A 52 37.60 5.66 -17.96
C PRO A 52 37.45 4.20 -18.40
N SER A 53 38.57 3.53 -18.68
CA SER A 53 38.58 2.07 -18.90
C SER A 53 38.25 1.32 -17.60
N ILE A 54 37.93 0.03 -17.71
CA ILE A 54 37.67 -0.84 -16.55
C ILE A 54 38.84 -0.82 -15.56
N ASP A 55 40.08 -0.89 -16.05
CA ASP A 55 41.27 -0.79 -15.19
C ASP A 55 41.35 0.55 -14.44
N ASN A 56 41.01 1.64 -15.12
CA ASN A 56 41.00 2.97 -14.51
C ASN A 56 39.84 3.16 -13.53
N ILE A 57 38.71 2.48 -13.74
CA ILE A 57 37.60 2.44 -12.78
C ILE A 57 38.06 1.77 -11.49
N ALA A 58 38.75 0.63 -11.56
CA ALA A 58 39.28 -0.03 -10.37
C ALA A 58 40.26 0.88 -9.60
N ARG A 59 41.19 1.53 -10.32
CA ARG A 59 42.12 2.50 -9.72
C ARG A 59 41.42 3.72 -9.14
N LEU A 60 40.33 4.20 -9.77
CA LEU A 60 39.52 5.30 -9.25
C LEU A 60 38.87 4.92 -7.92
N CYS A 61 38.28 3.72 -7.82
CA CYS A 61 37.69 3.22 -6.58
C CYS A 61 38.72 3.19 -5.44
N GLU A 62 39.94 2.69 -5.71
CA GLU A 62 41.04 2.68 -4.72
C GLU A 62 41.53 4.08 -4.38
N ALA A 63 41.75 4.94 -5.38
CA ALA A 63 42.31 6.27 -5.19
C ALA A 63 41.34 7.21 -4.44
N LEU A 64 40.04 7.05 -4.66
CA LEU A 64 38.98 7.85 -4.05
C LEU A 64 38.40 7.19 -2.78
N ASP A 65 38.80 5.96 -2.47
CA ASP A 65 38.32 5.16 -1.33
C ASP A 65 36.77 5.08 -1.34
N VAL A 66 36.24 4.54 -2.46
CA VAL A 66 34.80 4.32 -2.68
C VAL A 66 34.57 2.98 -3.36
N SER A 67 33.36 2.43 -3.20
CA SER A 67 32.93 1.27 -3.96
C SER A 67 32.58 1.63 -5.42
N ALA A 68 32.63 0.64 -6.32
CA ALA A 68 32.13 0.82 -7.68
C ALA A 68 30.64 1.19 -7.70
N ASP A 69 29.84 0.63 -6.79
CA ASP A 69 28.42 0.95 -6.66
C ASP A 69 28.20 2.45 -6.37
N ALA A 70 29.00 3.01 -5.45
CA ALA A 70 28.98 4.44 -5.15
C ALA A 70 29.44 5.31 -6.34
N LEU A 71 30.51 4.89 -7.03
CA LEU A 71 31.03 5.59 -8.21
C LEU A 71 30.01 5.65 -9.35
N PHE A 72 29.24 4.57 -9.54
CA PHE A 72 28.20 4.47 -10.58
C PHE A 72 26.81 4.92 -10.12
N ALA A 73 26.63 5.30 -8.85
CA ALA A 73 25.33 5.55 -8.24
C ALA A 73 24.34 4.40 -8.47
N LEU A 74 24.82 3.17 -8.37
CA LEU A 74 23.96 1.99 -8.39
C LEU A 74 23.16 1.97 -7.09
N PRO A 75 21.86 1.63 -7.15
CA PRO A 75 21.08 1.44 -5.93
C PRO A 75 21.78 0.35 -5.08
N PRO A 76 21.84 0.51 -3.75
CA PRO A 76 22.39 -0.52 -2.90
C PRO A 76 21.68 -1.85 -3.20
N ARG A 77 22.45 -2.89 -3.53
CA ARG A 77 21.92 -4.25 -3.59
C ARG A 77 21.40 -4.60 -2.20
N GLU A 78 20.20 -5.16 -2.10
CA GLU A 78 19.60 -5.56 -0.82
C GLU A 78 20.65 -6.27 0.05
N GLY A 79 20.90 -5.72 1.26
CA GLY A 79 21.84 -6.27 2.23
C GLY A 79 23.24 -5.65 2.29
N ARG A 80 23.60 -4.67 1.42
CA ARG A 80 24.84 -3.88 1.61
C ARG A 80 24.54 -2.48 2.13
N LEU A 81 25.16 -2.16 3.26
CA LEU A 81 25.17 -0.81 3.84
C LEU A 81 25.92 0.15 2.90
N THR A 82 25.35 1.33 2.71
CA THR A 82 25.97 2.49 2.09
C THR A 82 27.14 3.01 2.94
N ASP A 83 28.02 3.82 2.35
CA ASP A 83 29.16 4.40 3.08
C ASP A 83 28.69 5.29 4.24
N ALA A 84 27.58 6.01 4.07
CA ALA A 84 26.96 6.80 5.13
C ALA A 84 26.46 5.92 6.29
N GLU A 85 25.77 4.81 6.00
CA GLU A 85 25.32 3.86 7.04
C GLU A 85 26.51 3.22 7.77
N TRP A 86 27.60 2.95 7.05
CA TRP A 86 28.85 2.48 7.63
C TRP A 86 29.48 3.48 8.60
N GLU A 87 29.48 4.77 8.26
CA GLU A 87 29.99 5.82 9.14
C GLU A 87 29.17 5.92 10.43
N HIS A 88 27.84 5.82 10.35
CA HIS A 88 26.95 5.79 11.51
C HIS A 88 27.25 4.58 12.41
N LEU A 89 27.42 3.38 11.83
CA LEU A 89 27.75 2.17 12.60
C LEU A 89 29.12 2.24 13.26
N ARG A 90 30.12 2.84 12.59
CA ARG A 90 31.44 3.09 13.18
C ARG A 90 31.34 4.04 14.37
N ALA A 91 30.62 5.15 14.22
CA ALA A 91 30.39 6.11 15.28
C ALA A 91 29.70 5.45 16.48
N TYR A 92 28.61 4.71 16.24
CA TYR A 92 27.86 3.98 17.28
C TYR A 92 28.74 2.97 18.04
N ARG A 93 29.60 2.22 17.33
CA ARG A 93 30.53 1.26 17.95
C ARG A 93 31.58 1.92 18.84
N GLY A 94 31.95 3.17 18.54
CA GLY A 94 32.89 3.97 19.32
C GLY A 94 32.29 4.62 20.58
N LEU A 95 30.97 4.57 20.76
CA LEU A 95 30.28 5.12 21.93
C LEU A 95 30.52 4.28 23.19
N THR A 96 30.54 4.96 24.35
CA THR A 96 30.49 4.31 25.66
C THR A 96 29.16 3.59 25.88
N GLU A 97 29.07 2.69 26.85
CA GLU A 97 27.81 1.98 27.17
C GLU A 97 26.66 2.94 27.47
N TYR A 98 26.90 4.00 28.25
CA TYR A 98 25.88 4.99 28.58
C TYR A 98 25.40 5.79 27.34
N GLN A 99 26.34 6.19 26.49
CA GLN A 99 26.02 6.90 25.24
C GLN A 99 25.26 5.99 24.27
N ARG A 100 25.64 4.72 24.19
CA ARG A 100 24.98 3.72 23.36
C ARG A 100 23.54 3.48 23.82
N ALA A 101 23.34 3.28 25.11
CA ALA A 101 22.00 3.16 25.70
C ALA A 101 21.13 4.39 25.40
N SER A 102 21.70 5.60 25.46
CA SER A 102 20.98 6.83 25.11
C SER A 102 20.57 6.88 23.64
N VAL A 103 21.43 6.41 22.72
CA VAL A 103 21.10 6.32 21.29
C VAL A 103 20.04 5.25 21.05
N ASP A 104 20.14 4.09 21.71
CA ASP A 104 19.17 3.00 21.61
C ASP A 104 17.79 3.46 22.10
N ASP A 105 17.73 4.15 23.24
CA ASP A 105 16.50 4.70 23.80
C ASP A 105 15.86 5.73 22.86
N LEU A 106 16.68 6.58 22.22
CA LEU A 106 16.21 7.57 21.26
C LEU A 106 15.70 6.90 19.98
N MET A 107 16.43 5.93 19.44
CA MET A 107 16.02 5.13 18.28
C MET A 107 14.68 4.45 18.56
N ASP A 108 14.57 3.77 19.70
CA ASP A 108 13.34 3.14 20.15
C ASP A 108 12.20 4.16 20.30
N SER A 109 12.49 5.34 20.84
CA SER A 109 11.50 6.42 20.97
C SER A 109 10.98 6.89 19.61
N ILE A 110 11.89 7.18 18.65
CA ILE A 110 11.53 7.59 17.29
C ILE A 110 10.72 6.50 16.60
N MET A 111 11.20 5.25 16.63
CA MET A 111 10.49 4.11 16.03
C MET A 111 9.12 3.87 16.67
N ARG A 112 9.00 4.05 17.99
CA ARG A 112 7.70 3.98 18.68
C ARG A 112 6.78 5.13 18.29
N ASN A 113 7.30 6.35 18.14
CA ASN A 113 6.52 7.52 17.78
C ASN A 113 6.01 7.43 16.34
N GLU A 114 6.86 7.05 15.39
CA GLU A 114 6.44 6.82 14.00
C GLU A 114 5.43 5.69 13.92
N ARG A 115 5.67 4.56 14.61
CA ARG A 115 4.72 3.45 14.65
C ARG A 115 3.38 3.87 15.25
N ARG A 116 3.39 4.65 16.33
CA ARG A 116 2.15 5.17 16.96
C ARG A 116 1.42 6.12 16.01
N ALA A 117 2.12 7.08 15.41
CA ALA A 117 1.53 8.02 14.47
C ALA A 117 0.91 7.30 13.27
N PHE A 118 1.59 6.27 12.75
CA PHE A 118 1.08 5.41 11.68
C PHE A 118 -0.15 4.60 12.13
N GLU A 119 -0.08 3.91 13.28
CA GLU A 119 -1.23 3.16 13.83
C GLU A 119 -2.43 4.07 14.14
N ASP A 120 -2.20 5.30 14.62
CA ASP A 120 -3.26 6.26 14.92
C ASP A 120 -3.90 6.83 13.65
N HIS A 121 -3.10 7.10 12.61
CA HIS A 121 -3.61 7.44 11.27
C HIS A 121 -4.51 6.31 10.73
N LEU A 122 -4.04 5.06 10.80
CA LEU A 122 -4.83 3.91 10.36
C LEU A 122 -6.13 3.74 11.14
N ARG A 123 -6.12 3.94 12.46
CA ARG A 123 -7.35 3.89 13.29
C ARG A 123 -8.37 4.96 12.94
N ARG A 124 -7.88 6.15 12.55
CA ARG A 124 -8.74 7.28 12.24
C ARG A 124 -9.35 7.14 10.85
N ASP A 125 -8.57 6.64 9.91
CA ASP A 125 -8.91 6.73 8.49
C ASP A 125 -9.47 5.41 7.93
N PHE A 126 -9.50 4.33 8.72
CA PHE A 126 -10.09 3.05 8.31
C PHE A 126 -11.14 2.52 9.29
N VAL A 127 -12.19 1.97 8.71
CA VAL A 127 -13.24 1.20 9.38
C VAL A 127 -13.08 -0.26 9.01
N ARG A 128 -13.33 -1.12 10.00
CA ARG A 128 -13.30 -2.56 9.83
C ARG A 128 -14.71 -3.08 9.60
N ILE A 129 -14.91 -3.77 8.49
CA ILE A 129 -16.21 -4.34 8.12
C ILE A 129 -16.02 -5.80 7.73
N VAL A 130 -17.03 -6.63 7.99
CA VAL A 130 -17.02 -8.01 7.53
C VAL A 130 -17.46 -8.04 6.07
N SER A 131 -16.68 -8.66 5.21
CA SER A 131 -17.06 -8.98 3.84
C SER A 131 -17.64 -10.38 3.82
N ILE A 132 -18.84 -10.54 3.27
CA ILE A 132 -19.47 -11.85 3.05
C ILE A 132 -19.73 -12.03 1.57
N ASP A 133 -19.52 -13.24 1.09
CA ASP A 133 -20.02 -13.61 -0.22
C ASP A 133 -21.49 -14.00 -0.09
N LEU A 134 -22.31 -13.51 -1.03
CA LEU A 134 -23.70 -13.94 -1.12
C LEU A 134 -23.73 -15.45 -1.34
N PRO A 135 -24.37 -16.24 -0.46
CA PRO A 135 -24.52 -17.66 -0.70
C PRO A 135 -25.41 -17.83 -1.94
N ALA A 136 -24.79 -18.11 -3.08
CA ALA A 136 -25.49 -18.62 -4.25
C ALA A 136 -26.04 -20.00 -3.89
N SER A 137 -27.33 -20.06 -3.54
CA SER A 137 -28.16 -21.26 -3.45
C SER A 137 -27.54 -22.44 -2.67
N ALA A 138 -27.81 -22.50 -1.37
CA ALA A 138 -27.69 -23.75 -0.60
C ALA A 138 -29.03 -24.04 0.07
N GLY A 139 -29.68 -25.10 -0.40
CA GLY A 139 -30.98 -25.54 0.08
C GLY A 139 -31.00 -25.85 1.58
N THR A 140 -32.21 -25.89 2.11
CA THR A 140 -32.60 -26.20 3.51
C THR A 140 -32.18 -25.17 4.57
N GLY A 141 -32.97 -24.09 4.64
CA GLY A 141 -33.56 -23.60 5.88
C GLY A 141 -32.63 -23.13 7.00
N ASN A 142 -32.09 -21.91 6.87
CA ASN A 142 -32.28 -20.81 7.85
C ASN A 142 -31.72 -19.51 7.24
N PRO A 143 -32.52 -18.47 6.95
CA PRO A 143 -32.08 -17.33 6.16
C PRO A 143 -31.36 -16.30 7.04
N LEU A 144 -30.09 -16.02 6.71
CA LEU A 144 -29.38 -14.76 6.99
C LEU A 144 -29.16 -14.32 8.46
N GLU A 145 -29.59 -15.13 9.44
CA GLU A 145 -29.35 -14.90 10.88
C GLU A 145 -28.15 -15.66 11.45
N GLU A 146 -27.61 -16.65 10.75
CA GLU A 146 -26.36 -17.31 11.14
C GLU A 146 -25.17 -16.37 10.90
N ARG A 147 -24.22 -16.37 11.85
CA ARG A 147 -22.97 -15.60 11.72
C ARG A 147 -22.22 -16.12 10.49
N TYR A 148 -22.40 -15.48 9.35
CA TYR A 148 -21.59 -15.72 8.17
C TYR A 148 -20.11 -15.57 8.55
N GLU A 149 -19.33 -16.61 8.31
CA GLU A 149 -17.86 -16.55 8.37
C GLU A 149 -17.39 -15.67 7.22
N GLY A 150 -17.35 -14.37 7.47
CA GLY A 150 -16.84 -13.40 6.52
C GLY A 150 -15.39 -13.04 6.79
N GLU A 151 -14.69 -12.61 5.75
CA GLU A 151 -13.36 -12.04 5.91
C GLU A 151 -13.46 -10.63 6.49
N THR A 152 -12.60 -10.33 7.45
CA THR A 152 -12.46 -8.96 7.94
C THR A 152 -11.70 -8.12 6.92
N VAL A 153 -12.37 -7.12 6.36
CA VAL A 153 -11.76 -6.16 5.43
C VAL A 153 -11.68 -4.78 6.06
N TYR A 154 -10.73 -3.99 5.58
CA TYR A 154 -10.54 -2.61 6.03
C TYR A 154 -10.80 -1.66 4.86
N VAL A 155 -11.72 -0.74 5.09
CA VAL A 155 -12.13 0.28 4.14
C VAL A 155 -11.90 1.66 4.71
N ARG A 156 -11.59 2.62 3.85
CA ARG A 156 -11.45 4.02 4.25
C ARG A 156 -12.73 4.51 4.89
N ASP A 157 -12.56 5.34 5.90
CA ASP A 157 -13.67 5.92 6.63
C ASP A 157 -14.46 6.87 5.72
N CYS A 158 -15.71 6.50 5.43
CA CYS A 158 -16.67 7.28 4.67
C CYS A 158 -18.09 7.10 5.25
N PRO A 159 -19.05 8.00 4.94
CA PRO A 159 -20.41 7.91 5.45
C PRO A 159 -21.08 6.54 5.23
N GLU A 160 -20.84 5.91 4.09
CA GLU A 160 -21.36 4.59 3.73
C GLU A 160 -20.71 3.50 4.58
N ALA A 161 -19.37 3.51 4.74
CA ALA A 161 -18.64 2.55 5.55
C ALA A 161 -19.01 2.62 7.04
N ARG A 162 -19.31 3.82 7.58
CA ARG A 162 -19.74 3.99 8.98
C ARG A 162 -21.13 3.41 9.25
N ARG A 163 -21.99 3.37 8.24
CA ARG A 163 -23.37 2.87 8.33
C ARG A 163 -23.50 1.41 7.92
N ALA A 164 -22.57 0.92 7.09
CA ALA A 164 -22.59 -0.44 6.60
C ALA A 164 -22.31 -1.42 7.74
N ASP A 165 -23.18 -2.42 7.86
CA ASP A 165 -22.97 -3.55 8.76
C ASP A 165 -22.08 -4.62 8.09
N VAL A 166 -22.14 -4.70 6.77
CA VAL A 166 -21.45 -5.73 5.98
C VAL A 166 -21.12 -5.23 4.57
N ILE A 167 -20.09 -5.81 3.97
CA ILE A 167 -19.77 -5.66 2.54
C ILE A 167 -20.16 -6.96 1.83
N MET A 168 -20.79 -6.84 0.66
CA MET A 168 -21.23 -7.99 -0.14
C MET A 168 -20.72 -7.90 -1.56
N THR A 169 -20.38 -9.03 -2.16
CA THR A 169 -19.96 -9.12 -3.57
C THR A 169 -21.18 -9.32 -4.46
N VAL A 170 -21.38 -8.42 -5.43
CA VAL A 170 -22.43 -8.52 -6.44
C VAL A 170 -22.11 -9.66 -7.39
N SER A 171 -23.10 -10.51 -7.68
CA SER A 171 -22.99 -11.58 -8.67
C SER A 171 -23.99 -11.37 -9.80
N GLY A 172 -23.51 -11.52 -11.03
CA GLY A 172 -24.25 -11.30 -12.26
C GLY A 172 -24.28 -9.83 -12.71
N ASP A 173 -24.98 -9.59 -13.82
CA ASP A 173 -24.98 -8.32 -14.53
C ASP A 173 -26.35 -7.59 -14.49
N SER A 174 -27.30 -8.10 -13.71
CA SER A 174 -28.67 -7.57 -13.63
C SER A 174 -28.75 -6.11 -13.14
N MET A 175 -27.70 -5.61 -12.48
CA MET A 175 -27.62 -4.23 -11.99
C MET A 175 -26.75 -3.33 -12.87
N LEU A 176 -26.30 -3.78 -14.05
CA LEU A 176 -25.62 -2.90 -15.00
C LEU A 176 -26.55 -1.75 -15.43
N PRO A 177 -26.03 -0.52 -15.60
CA PRO A 177 -24.62 -0.12 -15.47
C PRO A 177 -24.20 0.24 -14.03
N THR A 178 -25.10 0.20 -13.06
CA THR A 178 -24.87 0.66 -11.68
C THR A 178 -23.90 -0.20 -10.91
N PHE A 179 -24.03 -1.53 -11.01
CA PHE A 179 -23.08 -2.48 -10.43
C PHE A 179 -22.75 -3.57 -11.45
N ARG A 180 -21.49 -3.95 -11.49
CA ARG A 180 -20.94 -5.03 -12.31
C ARG A 180 -20.80 -6.30 -11.48
N ASP A 181 -20.72 -7.43 -12.17
CA ASP A 181 -20.33 -8.70 -11.55
C ASP A 181 -18.96 -8.54 -10.88
N GLY A 182 -18.86 -8.98 -9.63
CA GLY A 182 -17.66 -8.83 -8.79
C GLY A 182 -17.53 -7.50 -8.04
N ASP A 183 -18.38 -6.49 -8.32
CA ASP A 183 -18.37 -5.25 -7.55
C ASP A 183 -18.75 -5.53 -6.09
N GLN A 184 -18.13 -4.81 -5.16
CA GLN A 184 -18.48 -4.89 -3.76
C GLN A 184 -19.37 -3.73 -3.36
N ILE A 185 -20.32 -3.99 -2.47
CA ILE A 185 -21.30 -3.00 -2.04
C ILE A 185 -21.38 -2.92 -0.52
N PHE A 186 -21.54 -1.69 -0.02
CA PHE A 186 -21.85 -1.41 1.38
C PHE A 186 -23.32 -1.73 1.65
N VAL A 187 -23.58 -2.55 2.67
CA VAL A 187 -24.95 -2.95 3.02
C VAL A 187 -25.23 -2.65 4.49
N GLU A 188 -26.29 -1.88 4.73
CA GLU A 188 -26.90 -1.61 6.04
C GLU A 188 -28.03 -2.61 6.26
N ARG A 189 -27.98 -3.41 7.33
CA ARG A 189 -29.02 -4.38 7.66
C ARG A 189 -30.29 -3.64 8.05
N THR A 190 -31.34 -3.86 7.26
CA THR A 190 -32.66 -3.27 7.51
C THR A 190 -33.73 -4.19 6.94
N LYS A 191 -34.88 -4.24 7.61
CA LYS A 191 -36.07 -4.94 7.12
C LYS A 191 -37.01 -4.03 6.31
N GLN A 192 -36.69 -2.74 6.22
CA GLN A 192 -37.52 -1.72 5.58
C GLN A 192 -36.72 -0.92 4.55
N LEU A 193 -37.29 -0.82 3.35
CA LEU A 193 -36.78 -0.03 2.23
C LEU A 193 -37.86 0.93 1.73
N GLN A 194 -37.42 2.07 1.22
CA GLN A 194 -38.27 3.04 0.55
C GLN A 194 -38.26 2.80 -0.97
N PRO A 195 -39.35 3.10 -1.69
CA PRO A 195 -39.35 3.06 -3.15
C PRO A 195 -38.19 3.88 -3.75
N GLY A 196 -37.45 3.28 -4.68
CA GLY A 196 -36.25 3.83 -5.29
C GLY A 196 -34.93 3.41 -4.63
N GLU A 197 -34.97 2.78 -3.45
CA GLU A 197 -33.76 2.27 -2.80
C GLU A 197 -33.33 0.92 -3.39
N ILE A 198 -32.01 0.73 -3.51
CA ILE A 198 -31.45 -0.57 -3.87
C ILE A 198 -31.31 -1.40 -2.59
N GLY A 199 -31.79 -2.64 -2.66
CA GLY A 199 -31.76 -3.59 -1.56
C GLY A 199 -31.15 -4.92 -1.94
N VAL A 200 -30.76 -5.68 -0.93
CA VAL A 200 -30.44 -7.10 -1.02
C VAL A 200 -31.66 -7.88 -0.52
N PHE A 201 -32.20 -8.72 -1.38
CA PHE A 201 -33.41 -9.51 -1.13
C PHE A 201 -33.08 -10.99 -1.20
N SER A 202 -33.82 -11.81 -0.48
CA SER A 202 -33.93 -13.24 -0.75
C SER A 202 -35.35 -13.56 -1.18
N VAL A 203 -35.52 -14.12 -2.38
CA VAL A 203 -36.81 -14.53 -2.95
C VAL A 203 -36.72 -16.02 -3.24
N ALA A 204 -37.61 -16.82 -2.66
CA ALA A 204 -37.63 -18.28 -2.81
C ALA A 204 -36.26 -18.96 -2.50
N GLY A 205 -35.45 -18.37 -1.61
CA GLY A 205 -34.14 -18.90 -1.22
C GLY A 205 -32.96 -18.42 -2.08
N GLU A 206 -33.21 -17.69 -3.15
CA GLU A 206 -32.18 -17.08 -4.00
C GLU A 206 -32.00 -15.61 -3.63
N ALA A 207 -30.75 -15.13 -3.62
CA ALA A 207 -30.43 -13.78 -3.22
C ALA A 207 -30.25 -12.84 -4.42
N PHE A 208 -30.85 -11.65 -4.37
CA PHE A 208 -30.88 -10.68 -5.45
C PHE A 208 -30.54 -9.28 -4.97
N VAL A 209 -29.74 -8.57 -5.75
CA VAL A 209 -29.58 -7.11 -5.63
C VAL A 209 -30.52 -6.45 -6.65
N LYS A 210 -31.45 -5.62 -6.19
CA LYS A 210 -32.49 -4.97 -7.02
C LYS A 210 -32.90 -3.61 -6.45
N GLU A 211 -33.44 -2.75 -7.30
CA GLU A 211 -34.14 -1.53 -6.87
C GLU A 211 -35.56 -1.89 -6.41
N TYR A 212 -35.95 -1.46 -5.22
CA TYR A 212 -37.31 -1.64 -4.72
C TYR A 212 -38.25 -0.59 -5.31
N ARG A 213 -39.36 -1.03 -5.92
CA ARG A 213 -40.45 -0.15 -6.34
C ARG A 213 -41.80 -0.76 -5.91
N PRO A 214 -42.88 0.02 -5.87
CA PRO A 214 -44.19 -0.47 -5.42
C PRO A 214 -44.75 -1.63 -6.26
N ASP A 215 -44.32 -1.74 -7.51
CA ASP A 215 -44.72 -2.76 -8.48
C ASP A 215 -43.79 -3.98 -8.54
N GLY A 216 -42.67 -3.99 -7.79
CA GLY A 216 -41.78 -5.14 -7.71
C GLY A 216 -40.30 -4.78 -7.51
N LEU A 217 -39.43 -5.76 -7.77
CA LEU A 217 -37.98 -5.61 -7.69
C LEU A 217 -37.41 -5.42 -9.10
N HIS A 218 -36.81 -4.26 -9.34
CA HIS A 218 -36.36 -3.84 -10.66
C HIS A 218 -34.86 -4.04 -10.81
N SER A 219 -34.48 -4.61 -11.95
CA SER A 219 -33.11 -4.64 -12.42
C SER A 219 -32.79 -3.33 -13.13
N HIS A 220 -31.57 -2.80 -12.98
CA HIS A 220 -31.14 -1.65 -13.77
C HIS A 220 -30.73 -2.05 -15.19
N ASN A 221 -30.39 -3.33 -15.38
CA ASN A 221 -30.11 -3.90 -16.68
C ASN A 221 -31.43 -4.24 -17.41
N PRO A 222 -31.74 -3.59 -18.56
CA PRO A 222 -33.00 -3.79 -19.28
C PRO A 222 -33.24 -5.20 -19.81
N HIS A 223 -32.21 -6.06 -19.84
CA HIS A 223 -32.34 -7.45 -20.27
C HIS A 223 -33.11 -8.33 -19.26
N TYR A 224 -33.34 -7.82 -18.05
CA TYR A 224 -34.01 -8.54 -16.98
C TYR A 224 -35.39 -7.92 -16.70
N GLY A 225 -36.41 -8.77 -16.61
CA GLY A 225 -37.75 -8.35 -16.22
C GLY A 225 -37.87 -7.97 -14.74
N VAL A 226 -39.00 -7.34 -14.40
CA VAL A 226 -39.35 -7.03 -13.00
C VAL A 226 -39.68 -8.33 -12.28
N ILE A 227 -39.06 -8.55 -11.12
CA ILE A 227 -39.41 -9.66 -10.24
C ILE A 227 -40.58 -9.20 -9.38
N VAL A 228 -41.73 -9.84 -9.54
CA VAL A 228 -42.93 -9.60 -8.74
C VAL A 228 -43.18 -10.86 -7.91
N PRO A 229 -42.78 -10.87 -6.63
CA PRO A 229 -43.05 -12.01 -5.76
C PRO A 229 -44.56 -12.27 -5.67
N GLY A 230 -44.95 -13.53 -5.81
CA GLY A 230 -46.33 -13.96 -5.68
C GLY A 230 -46.83 -13.91 -4.22
N PRO A 231 -48.13 -14.13 -3.99
CA PRO A 231 -48.75 -14.07 -2.66
C PRO A 231 -48.16 -15.07 -1.67
N ASP A 232 -47.67 -16.22 -2.17
CA ASP A 232 -47.10 -17.31 -1.38
C ASP A 232 -45.56 -17.29 -1.34
N ASP A 233 -44.92 -16.36 -2.05
CA ASP A 233 -43.47 -16.29 -2.10
C ASP A 233 -42.91 -15.66 -0.81
N GLN A 234 -41.96 -16.36 -0.19
CA GLN A 234 -41.22 -15.80 0.94
C GLN A 234 -40.18 -14.80 0.42
N VAL A 235 -40.39 -13.52 0.76
CA VAL A 235 -39.46 -12.42 0.46
C VAL A 235 -38.84 -11.93 1.76
N TYR A 236 -37.52 -12.00 1.84
CA TYR A 236 -36.76 -11.45 2.95
C TYR A 236 -35.92 -10.28 2.48
N VAL A 237 -36.01 -9.15 3.19
CA VAL A 237 -35.11 -8.00 2.98
C VAL A 237 -33.92 -8.15 3.91
N PHE A 238 -32.73 -8.33 3.33
CA PHE A 238 -31.49 -8.41 4.09
C PHE A 238 -30.99 -7.03 4.50
N GLY A 239 -31.02 -6.09 3.56
CA GLY A 239 -30.53 -4.75 3.83
C GLY A 239 -30.60 -3.80 2.65
N ARG A 240 -30.26 -2.56 2.95
CA ARG A 240 -30.16 -1.44 2.01
C ARG A 240 -28.73 -1.35 1.50
N VAL A 241 -28.60 -1.20 0.18
CA VAL A 241 -27.31 -0.90 -0.45
C VAL A 241 -27.03 0.61 -0.33
N LEU A 242 -25.92 0.94 0.30
CA LEU A 242 -25.49 2.33 0.53
C LEU A 242 -24.62 2.86 -0.62
N GLY A 243 -23.96 1.97 -1.37
CA GLY A 243 -23.09 2.33 -2.49
C GLY A 243 -22.03 1.27 -2.78
N ALA A 244 -21.25 1.49 -3.83
CA ALA A 244 -20.12 0.63 -4.17
C ALA A 244 -18.90 0.88 -3.26
N VAL A 245 -18.13 -0.18 -3.03
CA VAL A 245 -16.79 -0.13 -2.47
C VAL A 245 -15.82 -0.01 -3.65
N THR A 246 -15.26 1.17 -3.84
CA THR A 246 -14.27 1.43 -4.89
C THR A 246 -12.87 1.01 -4.43
N ASP A 247 -11.99 0.65 -5.36
CA ASP A 247 -10.64 0.15 -5.04
C ASP A 247 -9.80 1.14 -4.21
N ASP A 248 -9.96 2.46 -4.44
CA ASP A 248 -9.28 3.51 -3.68
C ASP A 248 -9.71 3.59 -2.21
N ARG A 249 -10.88 3.00 -1.89
CA ARG A 249 -11.39 2.88 -0.52
C ARG A 249 -10.80 1.66 0.19
N ARG A 250 -10.12 0.73 -0.47
CA ARG A 250 -9.52 -0.43 0.21
C ARG A 250 -8.15 -0.08 0.79
N ALA A 251 -7.84 -0.69 1.93
CA ALA A 251 -6.49 -0.66 2.49
C ALA A 251 -5.52 -1.38 1.54
N ASP A 252 -4.35 -0.79 1.31
CA ASP A 252 -3.28 -1.46 0.58
C ASP A 252 -2.69 -2.64 1.38
N ALA A 253 -1.81 -3.43 0.77
CA ALA A 253 -1.22 -4.60 1.43
C ALA A 253 -0.43 -4.27 2.70
N ARG A 254 0.19 -3.08 2.81
CA ARG A 254 0.93 -2.64 3.98
C ARG A 254 -0.03 -2.18 5.08
N GLU A 255 -1.03 -1.37 4.73
CA GLU A 255 -2.08 -0.88 5.61
C GLU A 255 -2.89 -2.05 6.20
N ALA A 256 -3.34 -2.99 5.36
CA ALA A 256 -4.12 -4.16 5.77
C ALA A 256 -3.35 -5.06 6.76
N ARG A 257 -2.06 -5.31 6.51
CA ARG A 257 -1.20 -6.09 7.44
C ARG A 257 -1.06 -5.39 8.78
N ALA A 258 -0.88 -4.07 8.79
CA ALA A 258 -0.76 -3.30 10.02
C ALA A 258 -2.07 -3.31 10.82
N LEU A 259 -3.20 -3.07 10.15
CA LEU A 259 -4.54 -3.11 10.75
C LEU A 259 -4.86 -4.49 11.34
N ALA A 260 -4.58 -5.57 10.62
CA ALA A 260 -4.76 -6.94 11.13
C ALA A 260 -3.89 -7.23 12.37
N ALA A 261 -2.63 -6.79 12.37
CA ALA A 261 -1.75 -6.92 13.53
C ALA A 261 -2.25 -6.12 14.74
N MET A 262 -2.82 -4.93 14.52
CA MET A 262 -3.42 -4.11 15.57
C MET A 262 -4.63 -4.78 16.20
N ASP A 263 -5.50 -5.40 15.39
CA ASP A 263 -6.67 -6.12 15.86
C ASP A 263 -6.34 -7.40 16.61
N ALA A 264 -5.35 -8.17 16.14
CA ALA A 264 -4.86 -9.36 16.85
C ALA A 264 -4.35 -9.03 18.27
N ARG A 265 -3.74 -7.84 18.45
CA ARG A 265 -3.30 -7.35 19.77
C ARG A 265 -4.48 -6.95 20.67
N ARG A 266 -5.57 -6.43 20.10
CA ARG A 266 -6.79 -6.09 20.84
C ARG A 266 -7.54 -7.34 21.32
N GLY A 267 -7.61 -8.39 20.48
CA GLY A 267 -8.27 -9.66 20.81
C GLY A 267 -7.65 -10.40 21.99
N LYS A 268 -6.33 -10.29 22.20
CA LYS A 268 -5.61 -10.93 23.33
C LYS A 268 -5.78 -10.22 24.68
N ARG A 269 -6.40 -9.04 24.72
CA ARG A 269 -6.60 -8.23 25.94
C ARG A 269 -8.03 -8.34 26.51
N ARG A 270 -8.91 -9.10 25.87
CA ARG A 270 -10.24 -9.44 26.36
C ARG A 270 -10.24 -10.90 26.82
#